data_AF-D2Y361-F1
#
_entry.id   AF-D2Y361-F1
#
_cell.length_a   1.000
_cell.length_b   1.000
_cell.length_c   1.000
_cell.angle_alpha   90.00
_cell.angle_beta   90.00
_cell.angle_gamma   90.00
#
_symmetry.space_group_name_H-M   'P 1'
#
loop_
_entity.id
_entity.type
_entity.pdbx_description
1 polymer ?
#
loop_
_entity_poly.entity_id
_entity_poly.type
_entity_poly.pdbx_seq_one_letter_code
_entity_poly.pdbx_strand_id
1 'polypeptide(L)'
;MGGGGQQTESSERPKGCVVGPGGGRGGRGGSAVYTWEEVQRHSHRGDQWLVIDRKVYNITQWVKRHPGGIRVISHFAGEDAT
;
A
#
# COMPACT_ATOMS: atom_id res chain seq x y z
N MET A 1 31.92 31.33 -20.29
CA MET A 1 32.32 30.72 -19.00
C MET A 1 31.15 30.98 -18.06
N GLY A 2 30.17 30.07 -18.01
CA GLY A 2 30.12 28.99 -17.01
C GLY A 2 29.14 29.45 -15.92
N GLY A 3 27.87 29.06 -15.97
CA GLY A 3 27.33 27.85 -15.34
C GLY A 3 26.07 28.31 -14.58
N GLY A 4 24.90 27.70 -14.78
CA GLY A 4 24.44 26.59 -13.94
C GLY A 4 23.90 27.11 -12.61
N GLY A 5 22.69 26.84 -12.16
CA GLY A 5 21.64 25.95 -12.62
C GLY A 5 20.40 26.24 -11.76
N GLN A 6 19.26 25.86 -12.30
CA GLN A 6 17.97 25.92 -11.63
C GLN A 6 18.03 24.97 -10.42
N GLN A 7 17.93 25.49 -9.20
CA GLN A 7 17.64 24.66 -8.04
C GLN A 7 16.13 24.43 -8.00
N THR A 8 15.64 23.56 -8.89
CA THR A 8 14.38 22.86 -8.72
C THR A 8 14.73 21.50 -8.13
N GLU A 9 14.84 21.42 -6.81
CA GLU A 9 14.75 20.13 -6.15
C GLU A 9 13.68 20.29 -5.09
N SER A 10 12.43 20.15 -5.54
CA SER A 10 11.34 19.70 -4.69
C SER A 10 11.84 18.42 -4.02
N SER A 11 12.38 18.57 -2.81
CA SER A 11 12.66 17.48 -1.88
C SER A 11 11.32 16.88 -1.42
N GLU A 12 10.56 16.34 -2.35
CA GLU A 12 9.54 15.36 -2.03
C GLU A 12 10.27 14.04 -1.87
N ARG A 13 10.70 13.78 -0.63
CA ARG A 13 11.08 12.45 -0.14
C ARG A 13 10.09 11.45 -0.78
N PRO A 14 10.52 10.35 -1.40
CA PRO A 14 9.56 9.38 -1.90
C PRO A 14 8.71 8.93 -0.71
N LYS A 15 7.43 9.29 -0.72
CA LYS A 15 6.50 8.87 0.33
C LYS A 15 6.52 7.35 0.33
N GLY A 16 6.79 6.79 1.52
CA GLY A 16 7.14 5.38 1.73
C GLY A 16 6.39 4.43 0.81
N CYS A 17 7.14 3.80 -0.08
CA CYS A 17 6.66 2.76 -0.95
C CYS A 17 6.65 1.43 -0.19
N VAL A 18 5.54 0.69 -0.28
CA VAL A 18 5.35 -0.62 0.34
C VAL A 18 5.19 -1.68 -0.75
N VAL A 19 5.71 -2.87 -0.52
CA VAL A 19 5.83 -3.89 -1.57
C VAL A 19 4.72 -4.91 -1.40
N GLY A 20 3.75 -4.98 -2.32
CA GLY A 20 2.71 -6.00 -2.27
C GLY A 20 3.06 -7.24 -3.13
N PRO A 21 2.46 -8.39 -2.80
CA PRO A 21 2.48 -9.57 -3.65
C PRO A 21 1.63 -9.25 -4.89
N GLY A 22 2.26 -9.24 -6.06
CA GLY A 22 1.63 -8.87 -7.33
C GLY A 22 0.36 -9.68 -7.61
N GLY A 23 -0.80 -9.03 -7.48
CA GLY A 23 -2.12 -9.63 -7.63
C GLY A 23 -2.77 -9.39 -8.99
N GLY A 24 -2.26 -10.04 -10.04
CA GLY A 24 -3.05 -10.64 -11.15
C GLY A 24 -3.62 -9.79 -12.30
N ARG A 25 -2.95 -9.78 -13.47
CA ARG A 25 -3.36 -10.44 -14.74
C ARG A 25 -2.36 -10.07 -15.86
N GLY A 26 -1.49 -11.03 -16.21
CA GLY A 26 -0.68 -10.98 -17.43
C GLY A 26 0.72 -10.37 -17.26
N GLY A 27 1.72 -11.24 -17.09
CA GLY A 27 3.12 -10.92 -17.38
C GLY A 27 4.02 -10.67 -16.16
N ARG A 28 4.87 -11.68 -15.86
CA ARG A 28 6.05 -11.67 -14.96
C ARG A 28 5.79 -11.27 -13.51
N GLY A 29 6.13 -12.17 -12.57
CA GLY A 29 6.05 -11.95 -11.12
C GLY A 29 7.01 -10.86 -10.63
N GLY A 30 6.66 -9.60 -10.87
CA GLY A 30 7.27 -8.44 -10.25
C GLY A 30 6.56 -8.12 -8.94
N SER A 31 7.34 -7.90 -7.88
CA SER A 31 6.85 -7.31 -6.64
C SER A 31 6.22 -5.96 -6.96
N ALA A 32 4.90 -5.84 -6.84
CA ALA A 32 4.21 -4.60 -7.14
C ALA A 32 4.50 -3.62 -6.00
N VAL A 33 5.02 -2.44 -6.35
CA VAL A 33 5.29 -1.38 -5.40
C VAL A 33 4.06 -0.48 -5.33
N TYR A 34 3.50 -0.34 -4.13
CA TYR A 34 2.35 0.50 -3.87
C TYR A 34 2.77 1.71 -3.05
N THR A 35 2.18 2.87 -3.35
CA THR A 35 2.34 4.06 -2.51
C THR A 35 1.39 4.00 -1.33
N TRP A 36 1.72 4.72 -0.25
CA TRP A 36 0.81 4.84 0.89
C TRP A 36 -0.53 5.46 0.51
N GLU A 37 -0.54 6.37 -0.46
CA GLU A 37 -1.78 6.98 -0.96
C GLU A 37 -2.67 5.93 -1.61
N GLU A 38 -2.10 4.98 -2.37
CA GLU A 38 -2.89 3.90 -2.97
C GLU A 38 -3.46 2.98 -1.90
N VAL A 39 -2.65 2.53 -0.93
CA VAL A 39 -3.14 1.62 0.11
C VAL A 39 -4.26 2.25 0.95
N GLN A 40 -4.19 3.55 1.26
CA GLN A 40 -5.24 4.26 1.99
C GLN A 40 -6.57 4.34 1.21
N ARG A 41 -6.52 4.34 -0.13
CA ARG A 41 -7.73 4.27 -0.98
C ARG A 41 -8.44 2.92 -0.86
N HIS A 42 -7.73 1.88 -0.44
CA HIS A 42 -8.27 0.55 -0.19
C HIS A 42 -8.64 0.35 1.29
N SER A 43 -9.39 1.30 1.86
CA SER A 43 -9.88 1.27 3.26
C SER A 43 -11.39 0.99 3.37
N HIS A 44 -12.06 0.67 2.25
CA HIS A 44 -13.52 0.55 2.17
C HIS A 44 -14.02 -0.88 2.46
N ARG A 45 -15.25 -1.05 2.97
CA ARG A 45 -15.82 -2.38 3.33
C ARG A 45 -15.80 -3.46 2.23
N GLY A 46 -15.74 -3.06 0.96
CA GLY A 46 -15.66 -3.97 -0.19
C GLY A 46 -14.27 -4.07 -0.81
N ASP A 47 -13.30 -3.33 -0.30
CA ASP A 47 -11.94 -3.23 -0.80
C ASP A 47 -11.01 -2.77 0.33
N GLN A 48 -10.49 -3.77 1.05
CA GLN A 48 -9.68 -3.59 2.26
C GLN A 48 -8.29 -4.16 2.03
N TRP A 49 -7.30 -3.28 2.09
CA TRP A 49 -5.90 -3.64 2.09
C TRP A 49 -5.31 -3.38 3.46
N LEU A 50 -4.26 -4.12 3.79
CA LEU A 50 -3.58 -4.05 5.07
C LEU A 50 -2.09 -4.16 4.83
N VAL A 51 -1.29 -3.34 5.50
CA VAL A 51 0.16 -3.50 5.46
C VAL A 51 0.63 -4.24 6.70
N ILE A 52 1.36 -5.33 6.50
CA ILE A 52 2.00 -6.10 7.57
C ILE A 52 3.43 -6.36 7.13
N ASP A 53 4.42 -6.04 7.96
CA ASP A 53 5.84 -6.27 7.63
C ASP A 53 6.24 -5.59 6.30
N ARG A 54 5.77 -4.35 6.10
CA ARG A 54 5.93 -3.55 4.86
C ARG A 54 5.40 -4.22 3.59
N LYS A 55 4.55 -5.23 3.73
CA LYS A 55 3.89 -5.93 2.63
C LYS A 55 2.42 -5.63 2.60
N VAL A 56 1.90 -5.32 1.42
CA VAL A 56 0.49 -5.02 1.21
C VAL A 56 -0.28 -6.33 1.04
N TYR A 57 -1.36 -6.53 1.78
CA TYR A 57 -2.24 -7.69 1.66
C TYR A 57 -3.65 -7.24 1.34
N ASN A 58 -4.24 -7.82 0.30
CA ASN A 58 -5.67 -7.68 0.07
C ASN A 58 -6.43 -8.62 1.02
N ILE A 59 -7.02 -8.04 2.06
CA ILE A 59 -7.76 -8.76 3.09
C ILE A 59 -9.27 -8.77 2.83
N THR A 60 -9.75 -8.16 1.75
CA THR A 60 -11.19 -8.00 1.41
C THR A 60 -12.01 -9.29 1.57
N GLN A 61 -11.47 -10.43 1.13
CA GLN A 61 -12.14 -11.72 1.25
C GLN A 61 -11.89 -12.38 2.61
N TRP A 62 -10.78 -12.06 3.26
CA TRP A 62 -10.36 -12.65 4.52
C TRP A 62 -11.01 -11.99 5.74
N VAL A 63 -11.42 -10.72 5.67
CA VAL A 63 -12.01 -9.99 6.80
C VAL A 63 -13.19 -10.73 7.44
N LYS A 64 -14.00 -11.44 6.65
CA LYS A 64 -15.15 -12.25 7.11
C LYS A 64 -14.75 -13.49 7.91
N ARG A 65 -13.53 -13.99 7.73
CA ARG A 65 -12.97 -15.17 8.39
C ARG A 65 -12.06 -14.81 9.56
N HIS A 66 -11.88 -13.52 9.84
CA HIS A 66 -11.01 -13.05 10.90
C HIS A 66 -11.52 -13.53 12.28
N PRO A 67 -10.72 -14.29 13.07
CA PRO A 67 -11.14 -14.83 14.36
C PRO A 67 -11.53 -13.77 15.40
N GLY A 68 -10.94 -12.57 15.32
CA GLY A 68 -11.30 -11.42 16.16
C GLY A 68 -12.52 -10.62 15.66
N GLY A 69 -13.17 -11.08 14.60
CA GLY A 69 -14.30 -10.42 13.97
C GLY A 69 -13.91 -9.32 12.98
N ILE A 70 -14.85 -9.02 12.07
CA ILE A 70 -14.68 -8.04 10.98
C ILE A 70 -14.40 -6.64 11.53
N ARG A 71 -15.04 -6.25 12.63
CA ARG A 71 -14.96 -4.89 13.17
C ARG A 71 -13.54 -4.47 13.53
N VAL A 72 -12.75 -5.40 14.07
CA VAL A 72 -11.38 -5.11 14.52
C VAL A 72 -10.47 -4.94 13.32
N ILE A 73 -10.45 -5.91 12.40
CA ILE A 73 -9.56 -5.85 11.24
C ILE A 73 -9.94 -4.75 10.25
N SER A 74 -11.24 -4.47 10.08
CA SER A 74 -11.69 -3.41 9.20
C SER A 74 -11.34 -2.02 9.72
N HIS A 75 -11.04 -1.86 11.02
CA HIS A 75 -10.57 -0.59 11.57
C HIS A 75 -9.16 -0.24 11.09
N PHE A 76 -8.32 -1.25 10.86
CA PHE A 76 -6.94 -1.08 10.39
C PHE A 76 -6.80 -1.12 8.86
N ALA A 77 -7.91 -1.14 8.13
CA ALA A 77 -7.85 -1.18 6.66
C ALA A 77 -7.27 0.12 6.10
N GLY A 78 -6.29 0.00 5.22
CA GLY A 78 -5.55 1.13 4.65
C GLY A 78 -4.37 1.60 5.50
N GLU A 79 -4.09 0.93 6.62
CA GLU A 79 -3.01 1.28 7.55
C GLU A 79 -2.00 0.14 7.73
N ASP A 80 -0.91 0.43 8.44
CA ASP A 80 0.08 -0.55 8.88
C ASP A 80 -0.38 -1.19 10.20
N ALA A 81 -0.44 -2.51 10.22
CA ALA A 81 -0.86 -3.31 11.37
C ALA A 81 0.28 -4.21 11.87
N THR A 82 1.53 -3.77 11.74
CA THR A 82 2.72 -4.43 12.32
C THR A 82 2.80 -4.25 13.83
#